data_AF-A0A662HD61-F1
#
_entry.id   AF-A0A662HD61-F1
#
_cell.length_a   1.000
_cell.length_b   1.000
_cell.length_c   1.000
_cell.angle_alpha   90.00
_cell.angle_beta   90.00
_cell.angle_gamma   90.00
#
_symmetry.space_group_name_H-M   'P 1'
#
loop_
_entity.id
_entity.type
_entity.pdbx_description
1 polymer ?
#
loop_
_entity_poly.entity_id
_entity_poly.type
_entity_poly.pdbx_seq_one_letter_code
_entity_poly.pdbx_strand_id
1 'polypeptide(L)' 'EVLKRKGGKAYQHEIARELEIPKTTLWRHILRLSEEGIVDIKKEGKYNLIILKI' A
#
# COMPACT_ATOMS: atom_id res chain seq x y z
N GLU A 1 7.78 -3.04 6.69
CA GLU A 1 9.10 -2.74 6.09
C GLU A 1 9.10 -2.52 4.56
N VAL A 2 8.25 -3.21 3.78
CA VAL A 2 8.21 -3.12 2.30
C VAL A 2 8.16 -1.69 1.75
N LEU A 3 7.29 -0.82 2.26
CA LEU A 3 7.17 0.57 1.78
C LEU A 3 8.43 1.41 2.05
N LYS A 4 9.11 1.21 3.19
CA LYS A 4 10.38 1.89 3.49
C LYS A 4 11.48 1.46 2.51
N ARG A 5 11.53 0.18 2.13
CA ARG A 5 12.50 -0.35 1.16
C ARG A 5 12.27 0.17 -0.27
N LYS A 6 11.01 0.45 -0.65
CA LYS A 6 10.64 0.98 -1.98
C LYS A 6 10.70 2.52 -2.09
N GLY A 7 11.36 3.22 -1.16
CA GLY A 7 11.47 4.67 -1.19
C GLY A 7 10.18 5.40 -0.76
N GLY A 8 9.40 4.78 0.13
CA GLY A 8 8.20 5.37 0.71
C GLY A 8 6.94 5.26 -0.14
N LYS A 9 6.98 4.60 -1.30
CA LYS A 9 5.79 4.41 -2.15
C LYS A 9 5.84 3.10 -2.95
N ALA A 10 4.69 2.46 -3.13
CA ALA A 10 4.56 1.26 -3.95
C ALA A 10 3.11 1.04 -4.43
N TYR A 11 2.91 0.41 -5.58
CA TYR A 11 1.56 0.07 -6.00
C TYR A 11 1.01 -1.11 -5.21
N GLN A 12 -0.30 -1.11 -4.92
CA GLN A 12 -0.97 -2.18 -4.18
C GLN A 12 -0.73 -3.57 -4.79
N HIS A 13 -0.67 -3.69 -6.11
CA HIS A 13 -0.43 -4.98 -6.77
C HIS A 13 0.99 -5.49 -6.60
N GLU A 14 1.99 -4.60 -6.49
CA GLU A 14 3.37 -4.98 -6.18
C GLU A 14 3.49 -5.45 -4.73
N ILE A 15 2.88 -4.71 -3.80
CA ILE A 15 2.87 -5.07 -2.38
C ILE A 15 2.20 -6.43 -2.19
N ALA A 16 1.08 -6.68 -2.87
CA ALA A 16 0.39 -7.97 -2.81
C ALA A 16 1.25 -9.13 -3.32
N ARG A 17 2.03 -8.89 -4.38
CA ARG A 17 2.96 -9.88 -4.95
C ARG A 17 4.13 -10.15 -4.02
N GLU A 18 4.73 -9.10 -3.44
CA GLU A 18 5.90 -9.23 -2.55
C GLU A 18 5.55 -9.87 -1.20
N LEU A 19 4.35 -9.59 -0.68
CA LEU A 19 3.87 -10.17 0.58
C LEU A 19 3.16 -11.53 0.39
N GLU A 20 2.99 -11.98 -0.85
CA GLU A 20 2.26 -13.21 -1.21
C GLU A 20 0.86 -13.32 -0.57
N ILE A 21 0.17 -12.18 -0.41
CA ILE A 21 -1.19 -12.12 0.15
C ILE A 21 -2.24 -11.70 -0.89
N PRO A 22 -3.50 -12.16 -0.75
CA PRO A 22 -4.58 -11.71 -1.61
C PRO A 22 -4.77 -10.19 -1.57
N LYS A 23 -5.09 -9.60 -2.74
CA LYS A 23 -5.33 -8.15 -2.87
C LYS A 23 -6.40 -7.61 -1.92
N THR A 24 -7.45 -8.40 -1.67
CA THR A 24 -8.55 -8.06 -0.75
C THR A 24 -8.10 -8.06 0.71
N THR A 25 -7.23 -8.97 1.11
CA THR A 25 -6.60 -8.99 2.43
C THR A 25 -5.67 -7.79 2.60
N LEU A 26 -4.78 -7.56 1.62
CA LEU A 26 -3.91 -6.39 1.64
C LEU A 26 -4.71 -5.08 1.70
N TRP A 27 -5.82 -4.99 0.97
CA TRP A 27 -6.68 -3.80 0.97
C TRP A 27 -7.21 -3.45 2.36
N ARG A 28 -7.66 -4.45 3.14
CA ARG A 28 -8.10 -4.24 4.53
C ARG A 28 -6.98 -3.70 5.42
N HIS A 29 -5.75 -4.18 5.23
CA HIS A 29 -4.60 -3.66 5.97
C HIS A 29 -4.24 -2.23 5.55
N ILE A 30 -4.24 -1.93 4.24
CA ILE A 30 -3.98 -0.59 3.73
C ILE A 30 -5.00 0.42 4.26
N LEU A 31 -6.29 0.07 4.24
CA LEU A 31 -7.35 0.94 4.77
C LEU A 31 -7.13 1.27 6.24
N ARG A 32 -6.86 0.27 7.09
CA ARG A 32 -6.55 0.48 8.51
C ARG A 32 -5.34 1.40 8.71
N LEU A 33 -4.25 1.16 7.97
CA LEU A 33 -3.07 2.02 8.02
C LEU A 33 -3.36 3.45 7.52
N SER A 34 -4.30 3.61 6.59
CA SER A 34 -4.73 4.91 6.10
C SER A 34 -5.59 5.65 7.12
N GLU A 35 -6.48 4.94 7.82
CA GLU A 35 -7.29 5.46 8.93
C GLU A 35 -6.40 5.92 10.10
N GLU A 36 -5.33 5.18 10.38
CA GLU A 36 -4.31 5.54 11.37
C GLU A 36 -3.36 6.67 10.91
N GLY A 37 -3.52 7.16 9.67
CA GLY A 37 -2.69 8.25 9.11
C GLY A 37 -1.27 7.84 8.71
N ILE A 38 -0.96 6.54 8.70
CA ILE A 38 0.38 5.99 8.43
C ILE A 38 0.67 5.95 6.93
N VAL A 39 -0.37 5.72 6.10
CA VAL A 39 -0.25 5.69 4.64
C VAL A 39 -1.29 6.59 3.97
N ASP A 40 -0.97 7.06 2.77
CA ASP A 40 -1.88 7.74 1.87
C ASP A 40 -2.16 6.86 0.64
N ILE A 41 -3.36 6.97 0.08
CA ILE A 41 -3.81 6.18 -1.06
C ILE A 41 -4.10 7.13 -2.21
N LYS A 42 -3.25 7.07 -3.24
CA LYS A 42 -3.44 7.85 -4.47
C LYS A 42 -3.86 6.95 -5.62
N LYS A 43 -4.94 7.30 -6.31
CA LYS A 43 -5.37 6.59 -7.51
C LYS A 43 -4.57 7.08 -8.71
N GLU A 44 -3.80 6.18 -9.34
CA GLU A 44 -3.06 6.45 -10.58
C GLU A 44 -3.56 5.50 -11.68
N GLY A 45 -4.44 6.04 -12.53
CA GLY A 45 -5.10 5.28 -13.59
C GLY A 45 -5.92 4.12 -13.02
N LYS A 46 -5.51 2.89 -13.36
CA LYS A 46 -6.18 1.64 -12.93
C LYS A 46 -5.65 1.08 -11.61
N TYR A 47 -4.63 1.69 -11.01
CA TYR A 47 -3.93 1.16 -9.83
C TYR A 47 -3.97 2.13 -8.65
N ASN A 48 -3.85 1.57 -7.45
CA ASN A 48 -3.70 2.33 -6.22
C ASN A 48 -2.21 2.39 -5.86
N LEU A 49 -1.68 3.60 -5.79
CA LEU A 49 -0.36 3.90 -5.26
C LEU A 49 -0.47 4.16 -3.76
N ILE A 50 0.28 3.40 -2.97
CA ILE A 50 0.32 3.52 -1.52
C ILE A 50 1.58 4.29 -1.16
N ILE A 51 1.43 5.38 -0.41
CA ILE A 51 2.50 6.29 -0.02
C ILE A 51 2.61 6.26 1.50
N LEU A 52 3.80 6.08 2.05
CA LEU A 52 4.05 6.15 3.49
C LEU A 52 4.09 7.63 3.92
N LYS A 53 3.42 7.97 5.03
CA LYS A 53 3.37 9.33 5.60
C LYS A 53 4.37 9.59 6.74
N ILE A 54 5.18 8.59 7.10
CA ILE A 54 6.21 8.66 8.15
C ILE A 54 7.36 9.57 7.74
#